data_AF-A0A3S3FKZ0-F1
#
_entry.id   AF-A0A3S3FKZ0-F1
#
_cell.length_a   1.000
_cell.length_b   1.000
_cell.length_c   1.000
_cell.angle_alpha   90.00
_cell.angle_beta   90.00
_cell.angle_gamma   90.00
#
_symmetry.space_group_name_H-M   'P 1'
#
loop_
_entity.id
_entity.type
_entity.pdbx_description
1 polymer ?
#
loop_
_entity_poly.entity_id
_entity_poly.type
_entity_poly.pdbx_seq_one_letter_code
_entity_poly.pdbx_strand_id
1 'polypeptide(L)'
;MNDNLKPTIDELLSLKAKIEPLEARFEAAKELIRAAGADTYDVPGRGKVIVSEPVKRVAKGTEIVIDPEKLALANAKLKAQLFALGILKTETIYTRASKSKVEVKLAEEVKKAA
;
A
#
# COMPACT_ATOMS: atom_id res chain seq x y z
N MET A 1 -22.63 -28.30 4.38
CA MET A 1 -22.09 -27.22 5.22
C MET A 1 -21.79 -27.82 6.58
N ASN A 2 -20.66 -27.49 7.19
CA ASN A 2 -20.31 -28.05 8.49
C ASN A 2 -21.14 -27.33 9.58
N ASP A 3 -22.21 -27.98 10.04
CA ASP A 3 -23.22 -27.36 10.94
C ASP A 3 -22.63 -26.90 12.28
N ASN A 4 -21.50 -27.49 12.69
CA ASN A 4 -20.76 -27.12 13.91
C ASN A 4 -20.14 -25.71 13.84
N LEU A 5 -19.98 -25.13 12.64
CA LEU A 5 -19.38 -23.80 12.46
C LEU A 5 -20.41 -22.68 12.40
N LYS A 6 -21.72 -22.99 12.29
CA LYS A 6 -22.79 -22.00 12.21
C LYS A 6 -22.78 -20.99 13.37
N PRO A 7 -22.64 -21.40 14.65
CA PRO A 7 -22.64 -20.45 15.76
C PRO A 7 -21.47 -19.45 15.70
N THR A 8 -20.29 -19.91 15.28
CA THR A 8 -19.10 -19.07 15.12
C THR A 8 -19.22 -18.11 13.94
N ILE A 9 -19.86 -18.55 12.85
CA ILE A 9 -20.15 -17.69 11.70
C ILE A 9 -21.14 -16.59 12.09
N ASP A 10 -22.21 -16.92 12.82
CA ASP A 10 -23.18 -15.94 13.30
C ASP A 10 -22.56 -14.94 14.29
N GLU A 11 -21.67 -15.42 15.16
CA GLU A 11 -20.90 -14.57 16.07
C GLU A 11 -20.00 -13.60 15.30
N LEU A 12 -19.26 -14.09 14.29
CA LEU A 12 -18.42 -13.25 13.44
C LEU A 12 -19.22 -12.19 12.66
N LEU A 13 -20.36 -12.58 12.08
CA LEU A 13 -21.24 -11.65 11.37
C LEU A 13 -21.82 -10.59 12.31
N SER A 14 -22.22 -10.99 13.52
CA SER A 14 -22.73 -10.09 14.55
C SER A 14 -21.67 -9.10 15.04
N LEU A 15 -20.41 -9.53 15.14
CA LEU A 15 -19.28 -8.65 15.46
C LEU A 15 -19.01 -7.68 14.33
N LYS A 16 -18.99 -8.15 13.07
CA LYS A 16 -18.76 -7.29 11.91
C LYS A 16 -19.84 -6.20 11.79
N ALA A 17 -21.11 -6.56 12.00
CA ALA A 17 -22.23 -5.61 11.99
C ALA A 17 -22.11 -4.51 13.06
N LYS A 18 -21.42 -4.77 14.18
CA LYS A 18 -21.14 -3.76 15.21
C LYS A 18 -19.91 -2.90 14.88
N ILE A 19 -18.94 -3.46 14.18
CA ILE A 19 -17.68 -2.78 13.84
C ILE A 19 -17.88 -1.78 12.69
N GLU A 20 -18.60 -2.15 11.63
CA GLU A 20 -18.84 -1.27 10.47
C GLU A 20 -19.36 0.14 10.82
N PRO A 21 -20.39 0.32 11.68
CA PRO A 21 -20.83 1.66 12.05
C PRO A 21 -19.80 2.41 12.89
N LEU A 22 -18.92 1.71 13.63
CA LEU A 22 -17.82 2.33 14.38
C LEU A 22 -16.71 2.77 13.42
N GLU A 23 -16.37 1.97 12.42
CA GLU A 23 -15.43 2.34 11.35
C GLU A 23 -15.93 3.58 10.60
N ALA A 24 -17.21 3.63 10.25
CA ALA A 24 -17.81 4.80 9.59
C ALA A 24 -17.74 6.07 10.45
N ARG A 25 -18.05 5.96 11.75
CA ARG A 25 -17.93 7.10 12.70
C ARG A 25 -16.48 7.52 12.90
N PHE A 26 -15.56 6.57 12.91
CA PHE A 26 -14.12 6.83 13.04
C PHE A 26 -13.58 7.62 11.85
N GLU A 27 -13.93 7.25 10.63
CA GLU A 27 -13.56 8.01 9.43
C GLU A 27 -14.20 9.39 9.40
N ALA A 28 -15.48 9.52 9.77
CA ALA A 28 -16.14 10.82 9.89
C ALA A 28 -15.43 11.74 10.91
N ALA A 29 -15.01 11.20 12.06
CA ALA A 29 -14.27 11.96 13.07
C ALA A 29 -12.87 12.40 12.57
N LYS A 30 -12.16 11.54 11.82
CA LYS A 30 -10.90 11.92 11.18
C LYS A 30 -11.07 13.08 10.21
N GLU A 31 -12.14 13.09 9.41
CA GLU A 31 -12.39 14.17 8.46
C GLU A 31 -12.59 15.52 9.16
N LEU A 32 -13.37 15.53 10.25
CA LEU A 32 -13.57 16.71 11.09
C LEU A 32 -12.25 17.23 11.67
N ILE A 33 -11.39 16.33 12.16
CA ILE A 33 -10.08 16.68 12.71
C ILE A 33 -9.13 17.17 11.60
N ARG A 34 -9.17 16.56 10.40
CA ARG A 34 -8.33 16.96 9.26
C ARG A 34 -8.64 18.39 8.79
N ALA A 35 -9.91 18.80 8.86
CA ALA A 35 -10.32 20.16 8.53
C ALA A 35 -9.73 21.24 9.46
N ALA A 36 -9.32 20.86 10.68
CA ALA A 36 -8.67 21.78 11.62
C ALA A 36 -7.19 22.09 11.28
N GLY A 37 -6.59 21.37 10.32
CA GLY A 37 -5.20 21.57 9.90
C GLY A 37 -4.21 20.64 10.59
N ALA A 38 -2.94 20.76 10.21
CA ALA A 38 -1.87 19.89 10.70
C ALA A 38 -1.46 20.28 12.11
N ASP A 39 -1.65 19.37 13.07
CA ASP A 39 -1.31 19.57 14.47
C ASP A 39 -1.21 18.22 15.21
N THR A 40 -0.82 18.29 16.47
CA THR A 40 -0.73 17.17 17.40
C THR A 40 -1.63 17.41 18.61
N TYR A 41 -2.54 16.46 18.86
CA TYR A 41 -3.47 16.50 19.98
C TYR A 41 -3.13 15.37 20.96
N ASP A 42 -2.70 15.72 22.18
CA ASP A 42 -2.49 14.75 23.26
C ASP A 42 -3.75 14.66 24.14
N VAL A 43 -4.24 13.44 24.36
CA VAL A 43 -5.38 13.14 25.22
C VAL A 43 -4.88 12.36 26.44
N PRO A 44 -4.78 13.01 27.61
CA PRO A 44 -4.24 12.40 28.83
C PRO A 44 -4.91 11.05 29.15
N GLY A 45 -4.09 10.02 29.34
CA GLY A 45 -4.56 8.67 29.66
C GLY A 45 -5.22 7.90 28.52
N ARG A 46 -5.30 8.45 27.30
CA ARG A 46 -5.86 7.76 26.12
C ARG A 46 -4.87 7.64 24.96
N GLY A 47 -4.03 8.64 24.72
CA GLY A 47 -3.03 8.62 23.65
C GLY A 47 -2.99 9.92 22.86
N LYS A 48 -2.42 9.88 21.66
CA LYS A 48 -2.14 11.06 20.84
C LYS A 48 -2.66 10.90 19.41
N VAL A 49 -3.22 11.97 18.86
CA VAL A 49 -3.67 12.08 17.46
C VAL A 49 -2.74 13.05 16.74
N ILE A 50 -2.18 12.63 15.61
CA ILE A 50 -1.27 13.47 14.80
C ILE A 50 -1.92 13.67 13.44
N VAL A 51 -2.10 14.93 13.05
CA VAL A 51 -2.57 15.33 11.73
C VAL A 51 -1.39 15.91 10.97
N SER A 52 -0.97 15.23 9.92
CA SER A 52 0.12 15.70 9.07
C SER A 52 -0.38 16.67 8.01
N GLU A 53 0.48 17.60 7.58
CA GLU A 53 0.21 18.43 6.41
C GLU A 53 -0.01 17.56 5.15
N PRO A 54 -0.88 18.00 4.23
CA PRO A 54 -1.04 17.32 2.95
C PRO A 54 0.29 17.34 2.19
N VAL A 55 0.69 16.17 1.68
CA VAL A 55 1.94 16.00 0.95
C VAL A 55 1.94 16.89 -0.29
N LYS A 56 2.72 17.97 -0.25
CA LYS A 56 2.98 18.79 -1.44
C LYS A 56 3.86 17.98 -2.39
N ARG A 57 3.29 17.55 -3.52
CA ARG A 57 4.06 16.93 -4.60
C ARG A 57 4.93 18.01 -5.25
N VAL A 58 6.16 18.13 -4.79
CA VAL A 58 7.19 18.94 -5.44
C VAL A 58 7.89 18.05 -6.46
N ALA A 59 7.98 18.50 -7.72
CA ALA A 59 8.77 17.81 -8.73
C ALA A 59 10.24 17.83 -8.29
N LYS A 60 10.76 16.67 -7.87
CA LYS A 60 12.16 16.51 -7.43
C LYS A 60 13.12 16.50 -8.63
N GLY A 61 12.60 16.27 -9.83
CA GLY A 61 13.32 16.15 -11.09
C GLY A 61 12.58 15.24 -12.06
N THR A 62 13.19 15.00 -13.22
CA THR A 62 12.70 14.05 -14.22
C THR A 62 13.67 12.88 -14.27
N GLU A 63 13.16 11.66 -14.07
CA GLU A 63 13.96 10.44 -14.21
C GLU A 63 13.70 9.81 -15.58
N ILE A 64 14.77 9.32 -16.23
CA ILE A 64 14.65 8.53 -17.44
C ILE A 64 14.36 7.09 -17.00
N VAL A 65 13.11 6.65 -17.20
CA VAL A 65 12.70 5.27 -16.94
C VAL A 65 12.88 4.46 -18.21
N ILE A 66 13.73 3.44 -18.15
CA ILE A 66 13.95 2.52 -19.27
C ILE A 66 13.08 1.28 -19.06
N ASP A 67 12.19 1.03 -20.01
CA ASP A 67 11.38 -0.19 -20.06
C ASP A 67 12.26 -1.38 -20.46
N PRO A 68 12.44 -2.38 -19.56
CA PRO A 68 13.35 -3.50 -19.80
C PRO A 68 12.88 -4.40 -20.94
N GLU A 69 11.58 -4.53 -21.18
CA GLU A 69 11.03 -5.35 -22.27
C GLU A 69 11.33 -4.71 -23.62
N LYS A 70 11.15 -3.39 -23.72
CA LYS A 70 11.49 -2.63 -24.93
C LYS A 70 12.99 -2.55 -25.15
N LEU A 71 13.78 -2.43 -24.07
CA LEU A 71 15.23 -2.51 -24.17
C LEU A 71 15.67 -3.88 -24.68
N ALA A 72 15.04 -4.98 -24.25
CA ALA A 72 15.36 -6.32 -24.75
C ALA A 72 15.11 -6.47 -26.25
N LEU A 73 14.08 -5.82 -26.80
CA LEU A 73 13.76 -5.80 -28.23
C LEU A 73 14.62 -4.83 -29.06
N ALA A 74 15.38 -3.93 -28.41
CA ALA A 74 16.21 -2.96 -29.10
C ALA A 74 17.39 -3.61 -29.86
N ASN A 75 17.76 -3.00 -30.99
CA ASN A 75 18.89 -3.42 -31.82
C ASN A 75 20.20 -3.46 -31.01
N ALA A 76 21.01 -4.49 -31.22
CA ALA A 76 22.31 -4.70 -30.58
C ALA A 76 23.25 -3.49 -30.68
N LYS A 77 23.24 -2.78 -31.82
CA LYS A 77 24.07 -1.57 -32.01
C LYS A 77 23.66 -0.43 -31.06
N LEU A 78 22.35 -0.25 -30.84
CA LEU A 78 21.82 0.76 -29.93
C LEU A 78 22.15 0.43 -28.48
N LYS A 79 22.00 -0.84 -28.08
CA LYS A 79 22.39 -1.31 -26.74
C LYS A 79 23.87 -1.03 -26.46
N ALA A 80 24.76 -1.38 -27.40
CA ALA A 80 26.19 -1.15 -27.26
C ALA A 80 26.53 0.34 -27.10
N GLN A 81 25.85 1.23 -27.85
CA GLN A 81 26.02 2.68 -27.71
C GLN A 81 25.53 3.19 -26.35
N LEU A 82 24.40 2.69 -25.85
CA LEU A 82 23.85 3.07 -24.54
C LEU A 82 24.74 2.62 -23.37
N PHE A 83 25.38 1.46 -23.48
CA PHE A 83 26.41 1.02 -22.52
C PHE A 83 27.69 1.86 -22.63
N ALA A 84 28.16 2.16 -23.85
CA ALA A 84 29.37 2.97 -24.07
C ALA A 84 29.23 4.40 -23.54
N LEU A 85 28.03 4.98 -23.62
CA LEU A 85 27.70 6.30 -23.05
C LEU A 85 27.48 6.28 -21.53
N GLY A 86 27.52 5.12 -20.88
CA GLY A 86 27.29 4.98 -19.44
C GLY A 86 25.83 5.19 -19.00
N ILE A 87 24.88 5.20 -19.94
CA ILE A 87 23.44 5.35 -19.67
C ILE A 87 22.85 4.04 -19.14
N LEU A 88 23.34 2.91 -19.64
CA LEU A 88 23.02 1.58 -19.12
C LEU A 88 24.18 1.06 -18.28
N LYS A 89 23.88 0.62 -17.06
CA LYS A 89 24.81 -0.06 -16.16
C LYS A 89 24.12 -1.27 -15.56
N THR A 90 24.82 -2.38 -15.46
CA THR A 90 24.34 -3.57 -14.74
C THR A 90 24.83 -3.52 -13.30
N GLU A 91 23.91 -3.50 -12.35
CA GLU A 91 24.22 -3.65 -10.92
C GLU A 91 23.57 -4.93 -10.39
N THR A 92 24.38 -5.76 -9.74
CA THR A 92 23.89 -6.97 -9.08
C THR A 92 23.34 -6.58 -7.71
N ILE A 93 22.01 -6.51 -7.60
CA ILE A 93 21.33 -6.23 -6.34
C ILE A 93 21.02 -7.56 -5.65
N TYR A 94 21.63 -7.79 -4.49
CA TYR A 94 21.31 -8.93 -3.64
C TYR A 94 20.08 -8.59 -2.80
N THR A 95 18.95 -9.24 -3.05
CA THR A 95 17.81 -9.17 -2.14
C THR A 95 18.12 -9.98 -0.89
N ARG A 96 18.06 -9.35 0.29
CA ARG A 96 17.97 -10.09 1.56
C ARG A 96 16.65 -10.86 1.48
N ALA A 97 16.70 -12.19 1.35
CA ALA A 97 15.52 -13.04 1.45
C ALA A 97 14.91 -12.90 2.85
N SER A 98 14.03 -11.93 3.05
CA SER A 98 13.14 -11.86 4.18
C SER A 98 12.21 -13.07 4.11
N LYS A 99 12.20 -13.87 5.18
CA LYS A 99 11.33 -15.03 5.39
C LYS A 99 9.90 -14.75 4.89
N SER A 100 9.29 -15.77 4.28
CA SER A 100 7.97 -15.78 3.67
C SER A 100 6.92 -14.99 4.47
N LYS A 101 6.30 -14.01 3.84
CA LYS A 101 5.13 -13.28 4.37
C LYS A 101 3.91 -14.20 4.27
N VAL A 102 3.34 -14.62 5.39
CA VAL A 102 2.04 -15.28 5.42
C VAL A 102 0.98 -14.18 5.42
N GLU A 103 0.37 -13.93 4.26
CA GLU A 103 -0.79 -13.04 4.12
C GLU A 103 -2.08 -13.86 4.18
N VAL A 104 -2.97 -13.52 5.09
CA VAL A 104 -4.35 -14.03 5.12
C VAL A 104 -5.20 -13.04 4.34
N LYS A 105 -5.65 -13.43 3.14
CA LYS A 105 -6.57 -12.64 2.32
C LYS A 105 -8.01 -13.14 2.51
N LEU A 106 -8.92 -12.21 2.76
CA LEU A 106 -10.37 -12.46 2.76
C LEU A 106 -10.84 -12.73 1.32
N ALA A 107 -11.76 -13.68 1.14
CA ALA A 107 -12.12 -14.27 -0.15
C ALA A 107 -12.81 -13.32 -1.15
N GLU A 108 -13.08 -12.05 -0.81
CA GLU A 108 -13.68 -11.08 -1.74
C GLU A 108 -12.67 -10.37 -2.66
N GLU A 109 -11.36 -10.48 -2.41
CA GLU A 109 -10.34 -9.98 -3.35
C GLU A 109 -10.03 -10.96 -4.51
N VAL A 110 -10.46 -12.22 -4.43
CA VAL A 110 -10.21 -13.22 -5.49
C VAL A 110 -11.22 -13.12 -6.64
N LYS A 111 -12.40 -12.53 -6.41
CA LYS A 111 -13.45 -12.40 -7.44
C LYS A 111 -13.42 -11.11 -8.27
N LYS A 112 -12.48 -10.18 -8.00
CA LYS A 112 -12.24 -9.01 -8.88
C LYS A 112 -11.04 -9.18 -9.82
N ALA A 113 -10.33 -10.32 -9.74
CA ALA A 113 -9.18 -10.63 -10.60
C ALA A 113 -9.34 -11.95 -11.38
N ALA A 114 -10.56 -12.50 -11.43
CA ALA A 114 -10.93 -13.62 -12.30
C ALA A 114 -11.98 -13.14 -13.31
#